data_AF-A0A3A4XR73-F1
#
_entry.id   AF-A0A3A4XR73-F1
#
_cell.length_a   1.000
_cell.length_b   1.000
_cell.length_c   1.000
_cell.angle_alpha   90.00
_cell.angle_beta   90.00
_cell.angle_gamma   90.00
#
_symmetry.space_group_name_H-M   'P 1'
#
loop_
_entity.id
_entity.type
_entity.pdbx_description
1 polymer ?
#
loop_
_entity_poly.entity_id
_entity_poly.type
_entity_poly.pdbx_seq_one_letter_code
_entity_poly.pdbx_strand_id
1 'polypeptide(L)' 'MDILVEDTLVLELKRVDEVKGIHEAQLLTYMKLAGVKTGLLINFNVT' A
#
# COMPACT_ATOMS: atom_id res chain seq x y z
N MET A 1 -2.02 1.21 6.20
CA MET A 1 -3.03 1.77 5.30
C MET A 1 -3.00 3.25 5.55
N ASP A 2 -2.40 4.00 4.63
CA ASP A 2 -2.24 5.44 4.80
C ASP A 2 -3.46 6.17 4.26
N ILE A 3 -3.93 5.80 3.08
CA ILE A 3 -5.07 6.46 2.43
C ILE A 3 -5.98 5.43 1.74
N LEU A 4 -7.29 5.61 1.88
CA LEU A 4 -8.34 4.94 1.09
C LEU A 4 -9.05 6.02 0.26
N VAL A 5 -9.04 5.90 -1.07
CA VAL A 5 -9.65 6.86 -1.99
C VAL A 5 -10.95 6.30 -2.54
N GLU A 6 -12.05 7.02 -2.28
CA GLU A 6 -13.40 6.72 -2.80
C GLU A 6 -13.80 5.24 -2.70
N ASP A 7 -13.38 4.53 -1.65
CA ASP A 7 -13.61 3.09 -1.46
C ASP A 7 -13.17 2.20 -2.67
N THR A 8 -12.22 2.68 -3.48
CA THR A 8 -11.81 2.03 -4.75
C THR A 8 -10.30 1.83 -4.87
N LEU A 9 -9.50 2.53 -4.06
CA LEU A 9 -8.05 2.46 -4.11
C LEU A 9 -7.43 2.57 -2.71
N VAL A 10 -6.57 1.62 -2.37
CA VAL A 10 -5.71 1.69 -1.18
C VAL A 10 -4.34 2.23 -1.59
N LEU A 11 -3.86 3.26 -0.90
CA LEU A 11 -2.52 3.81 -1.07
C LEU A 11 -1.71 3.58 0.21
N GLU A 12 -0.52 3.00 0.04
CA GLU A 12 0.48 2.76 1.08
C GLU A 12 1.82 3.37 0.64
N LEU A 13 2.37 4.21 1.52
CA LEU A 13 3.62 4.92 1.31
C LEU A 13 4.69 4.33 2.23
N LYS A 14 5.89 4.11 1.68
CA LYS A 14 7.05 3.64 2.44
C LYS A 14 8.24 4.56 2.21
N ARG A 15 9.05 4.73 3.26
CA ARG A 15 10.40 5.28 3.18
C ARG A 15 11.37 4.21 3.67
N VAL A 16 11.77 3.35 2.75
CA VAL A 16 12.64 2.20 3.02
C VAL A 16 13.69 2.08 1.93
N ASP A 17 14.80 1.41 2.22
CA ASP A 17 15.84 1.18 1.20
C ASP A 17 15.33 0.29 0.05
N GLU A 18 14.54 -0.73 0.37
CA GLU A 18 13.97 -1.66 -0.60
C GLU A 18 12.56 -2.09 -0.19
N VAL A 19 11.67 -2.22 -1.18
CA VAL A 19 10.35 -2.81 -0.97
C VAL A 19 10.47 -4.33 -0.86
N LYS A 20 10.03 -4.88 0.27
CA LYS A 20 10.05 -6.33 0.52
C LYS A 20 8.63 -6.92 0.45
N GLY A 21 8.54 -8.23 0.25
CA GLY A 21 7.25 -8.95 0.18
C GLY A 21 6.35 -8.75 1.41
N ILE A 22 6.92 -8.45 2.58
CA ILE A 22 6.13 -8.08 3.78
C ILE A 22 5.30 -6.79 3.58
N HIS A 23 5.74 -5.86 2.74
CA HIS A 23 5.02 -4.62 2.45
C HIS A 23 3.85 -4.88 1.51
N GLU A 24 4.03 -5.79 0.54
CA GLU A 24 2.96 -6.25 -0.33
C GLU A 24 1.91 -7.04 0.45
N ALA A 25 2.32 -7.97 1.32
CA ALA A 25 1.40 -8.72 2.17
C ALA A 25 0.58 -7.80 3.09
N GLN A 26 1.19 -6.71 3.58
CA GLN A 26 0.48 -5.68 4.33
C GLN A 26 -0.56 -4.95 3.46
N LEU A 27 -0.19 -4.50 2.25
CA LEU A 27 -1.12 -3.86 1.32
C LEU A 27 -2.32 -4.78 0.97
N LEU A 28 -2.05 -6.05 0.65
CA LEU A 28 -3.08 -7.04 0.33
C LEU A 28 -4.05 -7.27 1.50
N THR A 29 -3.55 -7.25 2.73
CA THR A 29 -4.38 -7.34 3.93
C THR A 29 -5.38 -6.19 3.99
N TYR A 30 -4.91 -4.96 3.75
CA TYR A 30 -5.77 -3.78 3.77
C TYR A 30 -6.76 -3.76 2.61
N MET A 31 -6.32 -4.13 1.40
CA MET A 31 -7.21 -4.29 0.24
C MET A 31 -8.35 -5.27 0.54
N LYS A 32 -8.03 -6.42 1.15
CA LYS A 32 -9.04 -7.42 1.55
C LYS A 32 -10.01 -6.88 2.60
N LEU A 33 -9.51 -6.17 3.62
CA LEU A 33 -10.36 -5.58 4.67
C LEU A 33 -11.25 -4.45 4.13
N ALA A 34 -10.75 -3.66 3.19
CA ALA A 34 -11.50 -2.57 2.55
C ALA A 34 -12.44 -3.04 1.44
N GLY A 35 -12.35 -4.31 1.01
CA GLY A 35 -13.12 -4.81 -0.15
C GLY A 35 -12.65 -4.23 -1.49
N VAL A 36 -11.44 -3.69 -1.53
CA VAL A 36 -10.87 -2.97 -2.67
C VAL A 36 -9.95 -3.87 -3.48
N LYS A 37 -9.98 -3.75 -4.81
CA LYS A 37 -9.17 -4.57 -5.73
C LYS A 37 -7.90 -3.89 -6.23
N THR A 38 -7.76 -2.59 -6.03
CA THR A 38 -6.62 -1.80 -6.51
C THR A 38 -5.83 -1.25 -5.34
N GLY A 39 -4.51 -1.46 -5.37
CA GLY A 39 -3.60 -0.95 -4.36
C GLY A 39 -2.36 -0.33 -5.00
N LEU A 40 -1.86 0.76 -4.42
CA LEU A 40 -0.60 1.40 -4.78
C LEU A 40 0.36 1.33 -3.59
N LEU A 41 1.53 0.75 -3.81
CA LEU A 41 2.65 0.74 -2.87
C LEU A 41 3.76 1.61 -3.43
N ILE A 42 4.01 2.77 -2.82
CA ILE A 42 5.00 3.74 -3.31
C ILE A 42 6.13 3.84 -2.29
N ASN A 43 7.35 3.53 -2.72
CA ASN A 43 8.55 3.86 -1.97
C ASN A 43 9.05 5.24 -2.39
N PHE A 44 9.04 6.21 -1.48
CA PHE A 44 9.47 7.58 -1.73
C PHE A 44 10.84 7.89 -1.10
N ASN A 45 11.64 6.85 -0.82
CA ASN A 45 13.00 7.02 -0.33
C ASN A 45 13.89 7.59 -1.46
N VAL A 46 14.10 8.91 -1.45
CA VAL A 46 14.98 9.65 -2.36
C VAL A 46 16.14 10.26 -1.57
N THR A 47 17.32 10.30 -2.19
CA THR A 47 18.58 10.83 -1.64
C THR A 47 19.18 11.85 -2.58
#